data_AF-A0A8T4P0K7-F1
#
_entry.id   AF-A0A8T4P0K7-F1
#
_cell.length_a   1.000
_cell.length_b   1.000
_cell.length_c   1.000
_cell.angle_alpha   90.00
_cell.angle_beta   90.00
_cell.angle_gamma   90.00
#
_symmetry.space_group_name_H-M   'P 1'
#
loop_
_entity.id
_entity.type
_entity.pdbx_description
1 polymer ?
#
loop_
_entity_poly.entity_id
_entity_poly.type
_entity_poly.pdbx_seq_one_letter_code
_entity_poly.pdbx_strand_id
1 'polypeptide(L)'
;MKEKIEHINVRRGMTVNEIVMQMSKSGVFGAGRIAEAADIMEAMIKDKDCRVFLGQAGAMVPGGMKNIIIDILKNKYVDVFVTTGATLTHDMVEALKGPWKD
;
A
#
# COMPACT_ATOMS: atom_id res chain seq x y z
N MET A 1 13.33 10.48 -20.56
CA MET A 1 12.49 9.26 -20.40
C MET A 1 13.42 8.07 -20.53
N LYS A 2 13.58 7.27 -19.46
CA LYS A 2 14.57 6.17 -19.47
C LYS A 2 14.07 4.90 -20.17
N GLU A 3 12.76 4.68 -20.29
CA GLU A 3 12.18 3.49 -20.94
C GLU A 3 10.98 3.80 -21.84
N LYS A 4 10.70 2.89 -22.77
CA LYS A 4 9.63 2.98 -23.77
C LYS A 4 8.29 2.59 -23.14
N ILE A 5 7.24 3.35 -23.40
CA ILE A 5 5.88 3.02 -22.98
C ILE A 5 5.35 1.85 -23.83
N GLU A 6 4.85 0.81 -23.17
CA GLU A 6 4.24 -0.35 -23.81
C GLU A 6 2.79 -0.57 -23.32
N HIS A 7 2.00 -1.26 -24.14
CA HIS A 7 0.59 -1.54 -23.82
C HIS A 7 0.46 -2.63 -22.74
N ILE A 8 -0.36 -2.34 -21.73
CA ILE A 8 -0.78 -3.29 -20.69
C ILE A 8 -1.65 -4.36 -21.36
N ASN A 9 -1.30 -5.63 -21.20
CA ASN A 9 -2.09 -6.75 -21.73
C ASN A 9 -2.64 -7.61 -20.59
N VAL A 10 -3.95 -7.72 -20.50
CA VAL A 10 -4.62 -8.55 -19.48
C VAL A 10 -5.14 -9.83 -20.13
N ARG A 11 -4.89 -10.97 -19.48
CA ARG A 11 -5.37 -12.29 -19.89
C ARG A 11 -6.11 -12.98 -18.74
N ARG A 12 -6.99 -13.92 -19.08
CA ARG A 12 -7.67 -14.75 -18.08
C ARG A 12 -6.66 -15.54 -17.27
N GLY A 13 -6.89 -15.61 -15.95
CA GLY A 13 -6.06 -16.39 -15.03
C GLY A 13 -4.78 -15.68 -14.57
N MET A 14 -4.63 -14.37 -14.81
CA MET A 14 -3.54 -13.60 -14.21
C MET A 14 -3.73 -13.45 -12.70
N THR A 15 -2.62 -13.55 -11.97
CA THR A 15 -2.50 -13.14 -10.58
C THR A 15 -2.49 -11.62 -10.46
N VAL A 16 -2.75 -11.11 -9.25
CA VAL A 16 -2.63 -9.67 -8.95
C VAL A 16 -1.21 -9.16 -9.26
N ASN A 17 -0.18 -9.95 -8.91
CA ASN A 17 1.20 -9.59 -9.21
C ASN A 17 1.45 -9.44 -10.71
N GLU A 18 0.96 -10.37 -11.53
CA GLU A 18 1.09 -10.27 -12.98
C GLU A 18 0.40 -9.03 -13.54
N ILE A 19 -0.72 -8.61 -12.97
CA ILE A 19 -1.40 -7.36 -13.36
C ILE A 19 -0.51 -6.15 -13.04
N VAL A 20 0.06 -6.08 -11.84
CA VAL A 20 0.99 -5.01 -11.44
C VAL A 20 2.23 -4.99 -12.34
N MET A 21 2.78 -6.16 -12.70
CA MET A 21 3.87 -6.26 -13.67
C MET A 21 3.48 -5.80 -15.08
N GLN A 22 2.21 -5.91 -15.49
CA GLN A 22 1.77 -5.26 -16.73
C GLN A 22 1.66 -3.76 -16.57
N MET A 23 1.29 -3.24 -15.39
CA MET A 23 1.22 -1.81 -15.13
C MET A 23 2.60 -1.13 -15.22
N SER A 24 3.70 -1.82 -14.87
CA SER A 24 5.06 -1.29 -14.99
C SER A 24 5.42 -0.91 -16.44
N LYS A 25 4.93 -1.68 -17.42
CA LYS A 25 5.12 -1.42 -18.86
C LYS A 25 4.59 -0.06 -19.33
N SER A 26 3.56 0.46 -18.66
CA SER A 26 3.08 1.82 -18.96
C SER A 26 4.05 2.87 -18.43
N GLY A 27 4.65 2.67 -17.26
CA GLY A 27 5.62 3.58 -16.64
C GLY A 27 5.08 4.97 -16.24
N VAL A 28 3.78 5.23 -16.42
CA VAL A 28 3.16 6.55 -16.17
C VAL A 28 1.79 6.43 -15.49
N PHE A 29 1.23 7.57 -15.07
CA PHE A 29 -0.06 7.67 -14.37
C PHE A 29 -0.14 6.77 -13.13
N GLY A 30 -1.35 6.42 -12.69
CA GLY A 30 -1.55 5.52 -11.55
C GLY A 30 -0.95 4.13 -11.75
N ALA A 31 -0.96 3.62 -12.99
CA ALA A 31 -0.41 2.30 -13.32
C ALA A 31 1.10 2.22 -13.02
N GLY A 32 1.88 3.14 -13.60
CA GLY A 32 3.33 3.21 -13.35
C GLY A 32 3.64 3.43 -11.87
N ARG A 33 2.89 4.33 -11.21
CA ARG A 33 3.09 4.63 -9.78
C ARG A 33 2.81 3.44 -8.86
N ILE A 34 1.78 2.63 -9.15
CA ILE A 34 1.49 1.42 -8.37
C ILE A 34 2.59 0.37 -8.55
N ALA A 35 3.03 0.16 -9.80
CA ALA A 35 4.09 -0.79 -10.09
C ALA A 35 5.41 -0.38 -9.41
N GLU A 36 5.81 0.88 -9.57
CA GLU A 36 7.00 1.43 -8.92
C GLU A 36 6.92 1.34 -7.38
N ALA A 37 5.77 1.68 -6.80
CA ALA A 37 5.57 1.58 -5.35
C ALA A 37 5.66 0.13 -4.85
N ALA A 38 5.13 -0.83 -5.60
CA ALA A 38 5.23 -2.25 -5.26
C ALA A 38 6.69 -2.74 -5.28
N ASP A 39 7.46 -2.38 -6.31
CA ASP A 39 8.87 -2.74 -6.44
C ASP A 39 9.72 -2.12 -5.32
N ILE A 40 9.50 -0.83 -5.01
CA ILE A 40 10.21 -0.14 -3.92
C ILE A 40 9.88 -0.78 -2.57
N MET A 41 8.59 -1.06 -2.30
CA MET A 41 8.17 -1.69 -1.06
C MET A 41 8.75 -3.10 -0.92
N GLU A 42 8.77 -3.89 -1.99
CA GLU A 42 9.36 -5.21 -1.99
C GLU A 42 10.87 -5.16 -1.70
N ALA A 43 11.59 -4.23 -2.35
CA ALA A 43 13.02 -4.03 -2.12
C ALA A 43 13.32 -3.65 -0.67
N MET A 44 12.55 -2.71 -0.10
CA MET A 44 12.69 -2.29 1.30
C MET A 44 12.43 -3.43 2.29
N ILE A 45 11.43 -4.27 2.05
CA ILE A 45 11.08 -5.40 2.93
C ILE A 45 12.12 -6.53 2.85
N LYS A 46 12.71 -6.76 1.67
CA LYS A 46 13.72 -7.82 1.47
C LYS A 46 15.09 -7.46 2.02
N ASP A 47 15.42 -6.17 2.08
CA ASP A 47 16.68 -5.68 2.61
C ASP A 47 16.68 -5.67 4.14
N LYS A 48 17.51 -6.52 4.75
CA LYS A 48 17.61 -6.67 6.21
C LYS A 48 18.30 -5.49 6.90
N ASP A 49 19.06 -4.70 6.16
CA ASP A 49 19.74 -3.52 6.68
C ASP A 49 18.87 -2.25 6.47
N CYS A 50 17.75 -2.37 5.75
CA CYS A 50 16.79 -1.29 5.56
C CYS A 50 15.82 -1.21 6.74
N ARG A 51 15.68 -0.01 7.32
CA ARG A 51 14.68 0.28 8.36
C ARG A 51 13.46 0.97 7.74
N VAL A 52 12.29 0.34 7.82
CA VAL A 52 11.06 0.78 7.14
C VAL A 52 10.17 1.69 8.00
N PHE A 53 10.13 2.97 7.68
CA PHE A 53 9.23 3.93 8.32
C PHE A 53 7.93 4.08 7.52
N LEU A 54 6.78 3.80 8.14
CA LEU A 54 5.46 4.07 7.57
C LEU A 54 4.88 5.34 8.19
N GLY A 55 4.85 6.42 7.40
CA GLY A 55 4.11 7.64 7.71
C GLY A 55 2.69 7.55 7.18
N GLN A 56 1.69 7.56 8.06
CA GLN A 56 0.30 7.53 7.67
C GLN A 56 -0.42 8.80 8.12
N ALA A 57 -1.06 9.46 7.15
CA ALA A 57 -1.92 10.62 7.35
C ALA A 57 -3.31 10.37 6.79
N GLY A 58 -4.27 11.19 7.18
CA GLY A 58 -5.64 11.15 6.67
C GLY A 58 -6.54 10.10 7.32
N ALA A 59 -7.76 10.01 6.78
CA ALA A 59 -8.88 9.27 7.34
C ALA A 59 -8.85 7.78 6.94
N MET A 60 -7.71 7.11 7.12
CA MET A 60 -7.51 5.73 6.64
C MET A 60 -8.41 4.71 7.35
N VAL A 61 -8.63 4.86 8.65
CA VAL A 61 -9.52 3.99 9.44
C VAL A 61 -10.98 4.12 8.98
N PRO A 62 -11.60 5.32 9.01
CA PRO A 62 -12.97 5.47 8.52
C PRO A 62 -13.12 5.22 7.03
N GLY A 63 -12.06 5.40 6.24
CA GLY A 63 -12.01 5.04 4.83
C GLY A 63 -11.83 3.53 4.55
N GLY A 64 -11.91 2.67 5.57
CA GLY A 64 -11.88 1.20 5.40
C GLY A 64 -10.49 0.59 5.23
N MET A 65 -9.42 1.35 5.40
CA MET A 65 -8.02 0.89 5.20
C MET A 65 -7.35 0.39 6.48
N LYS A 66 -8.10 0.22 7.57
CA LYS A 66 -7.57 -0.25 8.85
C LYS A 66 -6.87 -1.61 8.74
N ASN A 67 -7.51 -2.58 8.09
CA ASN A 67 -7.02 -3.96 8.08
C ASN A 67 -5.70 -4.10 7.32
N ILE A 68 -5.51 -3.38 6.20
CA ILE A 68 -4.24 -3.43 5.47
C ILE A 68 -3.09 -2.83 6.31
N ILE A 69 -3.36 -1.78 7.10
CA ILE A 69 -2.37 -1.23 8.03
C ILE A 69 -2.03 -2.27 9.10
N ILE A 70 -3.04 -2.92 9.70
CA ILE A 70 -2.85 -3.96 10.71
C ILE A 70 -2.01 -5.12 10.16
N ASP A 71 -2.28 -5.58 8.94
CA ASP A 71 -1.57 -6.70 8.33
C ASP A 71 -0.10 -6.36 8.09
N ILE A 72 0.21 -5.16 7.58
CA ILE A 72 1.58 -4.71 7.35
C ILE A 72 2.36 -4.64 8.69
N LEU A 73 1.72 -4.16 9.75
CA LEU A 73 2.33 -4.09 11.09
C LEU A 73 2.53 -5.48 11.71
N LYS A 74 1.52 -6.35 11.64
CA LYS A 74 1.58 -7.72 12.21
C LYS A 74 2.62 -8.59 11.51
N ASN A 75 2.77 -8.45 10.19
CA ASN A 75 3.77 -9.19 9.42
C ASN A 75 5.18 -8.59 9.53
N LYS A 76 5.37 -7.49 10.31
CA LYS A 76 6.66 -6.81 10.50
C LYS A 76 7.29 -6.33 9.20
N TYR A 77 6.47 -5.93 8.23
CA TYR A 77 6.94 -5.24 7.02
C TYR A 77 7.28 -3.77 7.28
N VAL A 78 6.83 -3.26 8.42
CA VAL A 78 7.09 -1.91 8.91
C VAL A 78 7.73 -1.99 10.28
N ASP A 79 8.72 -1.14 10.44
CA ASP A 79 9.63 -1.09 11.56
C ASP A 79 9.27 0.02 12.54
N VAL A 80 8.84 1.17 12.01
CA VAL A 80 8.38 2.34 12.76
C VAL A 80 7.10 2.84 12.11
N PHE A 81 6.02 2.93 12.90
CA PHE A 81 4.76 3.49 12.47
C PHE A 81 4.58 4.90 13.03
N VAL A 82 4.40 5.87 12.14
CA VAL A 82 4.18 7.28 12.47
C VAL A 82 2.80 7.67 11.97
N THR A 83 1.93 8.11 12.88
CA THR A 83 0.55 8.49 12.55
C THR A 83 0.10 9.72 13.31
N THR A 84 -1.04 10.29 12.91
CA THR A 84 -1.70 11.40 13.60
C THR A 84 -2.60 10.89 14.72
N GLY A 85 -2.81 11.71 15.76
CA GLY A 85 -3.76 11.39 16.83
C GLY A 85 -5.20 11.21 16.33
N ALA A 86 -5.56 11.80 15.19
CA ALA A 86 -6.86 11.62 14.56
C ALA A 86 -7.09 10.15 14.15
N THR A 87 -6.11 9.51 13.52
CA THR A 87 -6.20 8.08 13.15
C THR A 87 -6.42 7.20 14.38
N LEU A 88 -5.65 7.43 15.46
CA LEU A 88 -5.83 6.68 16.72
C LEU A 88 -7.21 6.90 17.32
N THR A 89 -7.73 8.13 17.25
CA THR A 89 -9.07 8.46 17.74
C THR A 89 -10.14 7.73 16.94
N HIS A 90 -10.02 7.71 15.61
CA HIS A 90 -10.94 6.96 14.76
C HIS A 90 -10.92 5.46 15.04
N ASP A 91 -9.73 4.89 15.25
CA ASP A 91 -9.59 3.47 15.58
C ASP A 91 -10.25 3.13 16.92
N MET A 92 -10.03 3.94 17.94
CA MET A 92 -10.65 3.77 19.25
C MET A 92 -12.18 3.90 19.19
N VAL A 93 -12.69 4.90 18.45
CA VAL A 93 -14.14 5.07 18.29
C VAL A 93 -14.76 3.86 17.61
N GLU A 94 -14.14 3.35 16.54
CA GLU A 94 -14.60 2.17 15.82
C GLU A 94 -14.59 0.92 16.72
N ALA A 95 -13.54 0.74 17.52
CA ALA A 95 -13.43 -0.38 18.46
C ALA A 95 -14.54 -0.36 19.53
N LEU A 96 -14.99 0.83 19.96
CA LEU A 96 -16.00 0.98 21.01
C LEU A 96 -17.44 1.03 20.49
N LYS A 97 -17.67 1.57 19.29
CA LYS A 97 -19.01 1.85 18.75
C LYS A 97 -19.38 1.04 17.51
N GLY A 98 -18.44 0.28 16.95
CA GLY A 98 -18.63 -0.47 15.71
C GLY A 98 -18.18 0.30 14.47
N PRO A 99 -18.28 -0.33 13.28
CA PRO A 99 -17.74 0.19 12.03
C PRO A 99 -18.44 1.48 11.58
N TRP A 100 -17.69 2.31 10.84
CA TRP A 100 -18.20 3.49 10.18
C TRP A 100 -19.27 3.11 9.15
N LYS A 101 -20.24 4.00 8.97
CA LYS A 101 -21.29 3.90 7.95
C LYS A 101 -21.16 5.11 7.04
N ASP A 102 -21.43 4.90 5.76
CA ASP A 102 -21.53 5.98 4.76
C ASP A 102 -22.66 6.96 5.10
#